data_AF-A0A9W4S6X6-F1
#
_entry.id   AF-A0A9W4S6X6-F1
#
_cell.length_a   1.000
_cell.length_b   1.000
_cell.length_c   1.000
_cell.angle_alpha   90.00
_cell.angle_beta   90.00
_cell.angle_gamma   90.00
#
_symmetry.space_group_name_H-M   'P 1'
#
loop_
_entity.id
_entity.type
_entity.pdbx_description
1 polymer ?
#
loop_
_entity_poly.entity_id
_entity_poly.type
_entity_poly.pdbx_seq_one_letter_code
_entity_poly.pdbx_strand_id
1 'polypeptide(L)'
;MVVEKIGFHAIFAGVLGPMPTEQPEEEPPAEKMTERLVEWEPANSRIYEKVVTDLSECFAKSFGTAQKPRHAFDGKMEIIIAWVYRMEDEFVECLKEKKHVALLILAHFVVLLKTLDWLWYMDGWASHILHGVALYLGPEFADFLRWPREEIERLNEEKRRRASA
;
A
#
# COMPACT_ATOMS: atom_id res chain seq x y z
N MET A 1 12.00 32.61 8.54
CA MET A 1 12.88 31.65 7.83
C MET A 1 13.99 31.26 8.78
N VAL A 2 14.31 29.97 8.83
CA VAL A 2 15.38 29.29 9.61
C VAL A 2 15.06 29.00 11.09
N VAL A 3 14.84 27.70 11.30
CA VAL A 3 14.98 26.93 12.55
C VAL A 3 16.46 26.87 12.91
N GLU A 4 16.81 27.02 14.19
CA GLU A 4 17.97 26.31 14.72
C GLU A 4 17.79 25.91 16.18
N LYS A 5 18.24 24.70 16.46
CA LYS A 5 17.94 23.85 17.61
C LYS A 5 18.69 24.29 18.86
N ILE A 6 18.02 24.25 20.01
CA ILE A 6 18.61 24.18 21.35
C ILE A 6 17.69 23.24 22.13
N GLY A 7 18.10 22.19 22.83
CA GLY A 7 19.40 21.65 23.20
C GLY A 7 19.10 20.53 24.20
N PHE A 8 19.84 19.43 24.12
CA PHE A 8 19.63 18.18 24.88
C PHE A 8 19.94 18.26 26.39
N HIS A 9 19.72 19.41 27.07
CA HIS A 9 20.32 19.65 28.39
C HIS A 9 19.36 19.84 29.58
N ALA A 10 18.05 19.66 29.42
CA ALA A 10 17.11 19.66 30.56
C ALA A 10 16.85 18.24 31.13
N ILE A 11 17.70 17.29 30.75
CA ILE A 11 17.74 15.94 31.30
C ILE A 11 18.34 16.07 32.73
N PHE A 12 17.47 16.01 33.75
CA PHE A 12 17.75 15.90 35.19
C PHE A 12 18.09 17.16 36.01
N ALA A 13 17.04 17.84 36.50
CA ALA A 13 16.99 18.52 37.82
C ALA A 13 15.51 18.64 38.20
N GLY A 14 14.90 17.88 39.11
CA GLY A 14 15.35 17.49 40.44
C GLY A 14 14.91 18.55 41.45
N VAL A 15 13.65 18.48 41.93
CA VAL A 15 13.15 18.88 43.27
C VAL A 15 11.62 18.67 43.33
N LEU A 16 11.17 17.89 44.33
CA LEU A 16 9.78 17.64 44.70
C LEU A 16 9.11 18.91 45.24
N GLY A 17 8.15 19.46 44.50
CA GLY A 17 7.21 20.46 45.01
C GLY A 17 5.94 19.77 45.56
N PRO A 18 5.38 20.23 46.69
CA PRO A 18 4.16 19.66 47.24
C PRO A 18 2.96 19.96 46.33
N MET A 19 2.12 18.95 46.11
CA MET A 19 0.94 19.00 45.25
C MET A 19 -0.10 19.99 45.80
N PRO A 20 -0.55 20.99 45.02
CA PRO A 20 -1.74 21.76 45.33
C PRO A 20 -2.94 21.17 44.56
N THR A 21 -3.72 20.39 45.30
CA THR A 21 -5.18 20.27 45.29
C THR A 21 -5.93 20.54 43.97
N GLU A 22 -6.36 19.43 43.36
CA GLU A 22 -7.62 19.24 42.60
C GLU A 22 -8.32 20.50 42.07
N GLN A 23 -7.99 20.85 40.83
CA GLN A 23 -8.98 21.29 39.85
C GLN A 23 -9.03 20.20 38.76
N PRO A 24 -10.20 19.90 38.16
CA PRO A 24 -10.30 18.80 37.21
C PRO A 24 -9.40 19.11 36.02
N GLU A 25 -8.28 18.39 35.92
CA GLU A 25 -7.43 18.41 34.75
C GLU A 25 -8.30 17.96 33.58
N GLU A 26 -8.59 18.91 32.69
CA GLU A 26 -9.01 18.64 31.34
C GLU A 26 -8.11 17.53 30.80
N GLU A 27 -8.71 16.37 30.52
CA GLU A 27 -8.04 15.31 29.78
C GLU A 27 -7.31 15.97 28.60
N PRO A 28 -6.02 15.68 28.38
CA PRO A 28 -5.30 16.21 27.25
C PRO A 28 -6.16 15.95 26.01
N PRO A 29 -6.37 16.92 25.10
CA PRO A 29 -7.23 16.71 23.96
C PRO A 29 -6.72 15.45 23.32
N ALA A 30 -7.54 14.39 23.38
CA ALA A 30 -7.28 13.15 22.71
C ALA A 30 -6.77 13.59 21.37
N GLU A 31 -5.49 13.31 21.10
CA GLU A 31 -4.91 13.47 19.78
C GLU A 31 -6.00 12.98 18.88
N LYS A 32 -6.54 13.88 18.06
CA LYS A 32 -7.62 13.56 17.14
C LYS A 32 -6.99 12.49 16.26
N MET A 33 -7.12 11.26 16.72
CA MET A 33 -7.08 10.04 15.99
C MET A 33 -8.14 10.38 14.98
N THR A 34 -7.67 10.86 13.84
CA THR A 34 -8.47 10.94 12.65
C THR A 34 -8.71 9.49 12.30
N GLU A 35 -9.58 8.87 13.09
CA GLU A 35 -10.72 8.08 12.68
C GLU A 35 -11.50 8.92 11.66
N ARG A 36 -10.82 9.33 10.57
CA ARG A 36 -11.42 9.32 9.26
C ARG A 36 -11.68 7.85 9.03
N LEU A 37 -12.79 7.40 9.64
CA LEU A 37 -13.57 6.29 9.15
C LEU A 37 -13.57 6.51 7.66
N VAL A 38 -12.79 5.70 6.94
CA VAL A 38 -12.78 5.71 5.49
C VAL A 38 -14.22 5.34 5.19
N GLU A 39 -15.06 6.36 4.95
CA GLU A 39 -16.45 6.18 4.56
C GLU A 39 -16.34 5.35 3.29
N TRP A 40 -16.56 4.05 3.45
CA TRP A 40 -16.45 3.08 2.39
C TRP A 40 -17.62 3.39 1.48
N GLU A 41 -17.41 4.26 0.48
CA GLU A 41 -18.47 4.77 -0.37
C GLU A 41 -19.25 3.58 -0.95
N PRO A 42 -20.48 3.31 -0.47
CA PRO A 42 -21.18 2.08 -0.80
C PRO A 42 -21.63 2.08 -2.27
N ALA A 43 -21.64 3.26 -2.91
CA ALA A 43 -21.97 3.44 -4.32
C ALA A 43 -21.07 2.62 -5.25
N ASN A 44 -19.79 2.46 -4.90
CA ASN A 44 -18.81 1.77 -5.76
C ASN A 44 -18.50 0.34 -5.31
N SER A 45 -19.19 -0.15 -4.26
CA SER A 45 -19.01 -1.48 -3.69
C SER A 45 -19.02 -2.59 -4.75
N ARG A 46 -20.04 -2.59 -5.62
CA ARG A 46 -20.20 -3.62 -6.66
C ARG A 46 -19.06 -3.62 -7.69
N ILE A 47 -18.56 -2.43 -8.04
CA ILE A 47 -17.44 -2.26 -8.97
C ILE A 47 -16.18 -2.86 -8.34
N TYR A 48 -15.91 -2.52 -7.08
CA TYR A 48 -14.76 -3.06 -6.36
C TYR A 48 -14.87 -4.57 -6.14
N GLU A 49 -16.03 -5.10 -5.77
CA GLU A 49 -16.27 -6.54 -5.63
C GLU A 49 -15.93 -7.29 -6.93
N LYS A 50 -16.40 -6.77 -8.07
CA LYS A 50 -16.11 -7.37 -9.38
C LYS A 50 -14.61 -7.32 -9.69
N VAL A 51 -13.98 -6.17 -9.56
CA VAL A 51 -12.55 -5.98 -9.86
C VAL A 51 -11.68 -6.85 -8.95
N VAL A 52 -12.02 -6.96 -7.66
CA VAL A 52 -11.32 -7.84 -6.71
C VAL A 52 -11.50 -9.31 -7.07
N THR A 53 -12.69 -9.71 -7.51
CA THR A 53 -12.95 -11.09 -7.99
C THR A 53 -12.08 -11.39 -9.20
N ASP A 54 -12.08 -10.52 -10.21
CA ASP A 54 -11.26 -10.67 -11.42
C ASP A 54 -9.76 -10.66 -11.11
N LEU A 55 -9.33 -9.82 -10.17
CA LEU A 55 -7.96 -9.74 -9.71
C LEU A 55 -7.55 -11.04 -9.00
N SER A 56 -8.41 -11.57 -8.13
CA SER A 56 -8.16 -12.83 -7.41
C SER A 56 -7.99 -14.01 -8.35
N GLU A 57 -8.75 -14.06 -9.45
CA GLU A 57 -8.56 -15.05 -10.50
C GLU A 57 -7.21 -14.89 -11.20
N CYS A 58 -6.78 -13.64 -11.45
CA CYS A 58 -5.49 -13.37 -12.05
C CYS A 58 -4.33 -13.79 -11.13
N PHE A 59 -4.47 -13.56 -9.82
CA PHE A 59 -3.54 -14.09 -8.82
C PHE A 59 -3.50 -15.62 -8.82
N ALA A 60 -4.66 -16.28 -8.80
CA ALA A 60 -4.74 -17.73 -8.84
C ALA A 60 -4.12 -18.32 -10.12
N LYS A 61 -4.27 -17.61 -11.25
CA LYS A 61 -3.68 -18.03 -12.54
C LYS A 61 -2.16 -17.78 -12.59
N SER A 62 -1.67 -16.69 -12.00
CA SER A 62 -0.26 -16.30 -11.98
C SER A 62 0.54 -17.07 -10.91
N PHE A 63 0.22 -16.88 -9.63
CA PHE A 63 0.93 -17.47 -8.49
C PHE A 63 0.45 -18.88 -8.12
N GLY A 64 -0.64 -19.36 -8.74
CA GLY A 64 -1.28 -20.61 -8.36
C GLY A 64 -2.22 -20.44 -7.16
N THR A 65 -2.74 -21.56 -6.66
CA THR A 65 -3.56 -21.61 -5.45
C THR A 65 -2.67 -21.95 -4.25
N ALA A 66 -3.09 -21.64 -3.02
CA ALA A 66 -2.37 -22.00 -1.78
C ALA A 66 -1.95 -23.49 -1.70
N GLN A 67 -2.64 -24.38 -2.41
CA GLN A 67 -2.34 -25.81 -2.47
C GLN A 67 -1.25 -26.19 -3.50
N LYS A 68 -0.99 -25.34 -4.51
CA LYS A 68 0.04 -25.53 -5.55
C LYS A 68 0.61 -24.15 -5.95
N PRO A 69 1.56 -23.61 -5.18
CA PRO A 69 2.23 -22.38 -5.55
C PRO A 69 2.98 -22.61 -6.87
N ARG A 70 2.61 -21.85 -7.90
CA ARG A 70 3.44 -21.73 -9.10
C ARG A 70 4.40 -20.60 -8.82
N HIS A 71 5.68 -20.92 -8.77
CA HIS A 71 6.73 -19.90 -8.84
C HIS A 71 6.75 -19.32 -10.26
N ALA A 72 5.70 -18.58 -10.62
CA ALA A 72 5.63 -17.86 -11.88
C ALA A 72 6.51 -16.62 -11.77
N PHE A 73 7.81 -16.85 -11.90
CA PHE A 73 8.76 -15.79 -12.19
C PHE A 73 8.49 -15.17 -13.57
N ASP A 74 7.96 -16.00 -14.47
CA ASP A 74 7.49 -15.61 -15.78
C ASP A 74 5.97 -15.44 -15.70
N GLY A 75 5.55 -14.33 -15.09
CA GLY A 75 4.16 -13.92 -15.13
C GLY A 75 3.66 -13.97 -16.57
N LYS A 76 2.49 -14.58 -16.78
CA LYS A 76 1.90 -14.64 -18.12
C LYS A 76 1.41 -13.25 -18.51
N MET A 77 2.16 -12.57 -19.36
CA MET A 77 1.84 -11.23 -19.90
C MET A 77 0.40 -11.17 -20.42
N GLU A 78 -0.03 -12.19 -21.16
CA GLU A 78 -1.39 -12.34 -21.67
C GLU A 78 -2.47 -12.22 -20.57
N ILE A 79 -2.22 -12.74 -19.36
CA ILE A 79 -3.19 -12.72 -18.25
C ILE A 79 -3.25 -11.35 -17.60
N ILE A 80 -2.07 -10.76 -17.35
CA ILE A 80 -1.94 -9.48 -16.65
C ILE A 80 -2.46 -8.35 -17.53
N ILE A 81 -2.09 -8.36 -18.82
CA ILE A 81 -2.59 -7.39 -19.80
C ILE A 81 -4.08 -7.60 -20.04
N ALA A 82 -4.57 -8.85 -20.12
CA ALA A 82 -6.01 -9.08 -20.26
C ALA A 82 -6.80 -8.55 -19.06
N TRP A 83 -6.24 -8.56 -17.84
CA TRP A 83 -6.89 -7.90 -16.69
C TRP A 83 -6.98 -6.38 -16.90
N VAL A 84 -5.91 -5.74 -17.38
CA VAL A 84 -5.92 -4.30 -17.68
C VAL A 84 -6.97 -3.96 -18.73
N TYR A 85 -7.11 -4.77 -19.78
CA TYR A 85 -8.13 -4.58 -20.80
C TYR A 85 -9.56 -4.92 -20.34
N ARG A 86 -9.71 -5.75 -19.30
CA ARG A 86 -11.02 -6.07 -18.70
C ARG A 86 -11.44 -5.10 -17.61
N MET A 87 -10.57 -4.16 -17.20
CA MET A 87 -10.96 -3.12 -16.26
C MET A 87 -12.10 -2.30 -16.84
N GLU A 88 -13.18 -2.17 -16.07
CA GLU A 88 -14.33 -1.35 -16.45
C GLU A 88 -13.97 0.13 -16.44
N ASP A 89 -14.56 0.89 -17.36
CA ASP A 89 -14.34 2.33 -17.46
C ASP A 89 -14.67 3.06 -16.15
N GLU A 90 -15.70 2.61 -15.42
CA GLU A 90 -16.08 3.14 -14.11
C GLU A 90 -14.97 2.94 -13.04
N PHE A 91 -14.25 1.82 -13.08
CA PHE A 91 -13.11 1.60 -12.20
C PHE A 91 -11.93 2.49 -12.58
N VAL A 92 -11.71 2.69 -13.89
CA VAL A 92 -10.69 3.62 -14.39
C VAL A 92 -11.02 5.06 -13.98
N GLU A 93 -12.30 5.45 -13.97
CA GLU A 93 -12.75 6.73 -13.43
C GLU A 93 -12.46 6.84 -11.93
N CYS A 94 -12.74 5.80 -11.14
CA CYS A 94 -12.38 5.76 -9.72
C CYS A 94 -10.87 5.92 -9.49
N LEU A 95 -10.03 5.35 -10.38
CA LEU A 95 -8.58 5.54 -10.35
C LEU A 95 -8.17 6.97 -10.72
N LYS A 96 -8.83 7.58 -11.72
CA LYS A 96 -8.60 8.99 -12.12
C LYS A 96 -8.98 9.97 -11.02
N GLU A 97 -10.09 9.70 -10.33
CA GLU A 97 -10.52 10.41 -9.13
C GLU A 97 -9.65 10.10 -7.91
N LYS A 98 -8.73 9.13 -8.04
CA LYS A 98 -7.80 8.70 -7.00
C LYS A 98 -8.50 8.28 -5.70
N LYS A 99 -9.64 7.59 -5.86
CA LYS A 99 -10.38 7.01 -4.73
C LYS A 99 -9.47 6.03 -3.99
N HIS A 100 -9.42 6.13 -2.67
CA HIS A 100 -8.52 5.33 -1.82
C HIS A 100 -8.64 3.82 -2.09
N VAL A 101 -9.87 3.30 -2.20
CA VAL A 101 -10.13 1.86 -2.46
C VAL A 101 -9.60 1.43 -3.82
N ALA A 102 -9.81 2.24 -4.87
CA ALA A 102 -9.33 1.92 -6.21
C ALA A 102 -7.79 1.85 -6.25
N LEU A 103 -7.13 2.77 -5.56
CA LEU A 103 -5.68 2.80 -5.42
C LEU A 103 -5.14 1.63 -4.58
N LEU A 104 -5.86 1.19 -3.54
CA LEU A 104 -5.50 -0.02 -2.79
C LEU A 104 -5.55 -1.26 -3.70
N ILE A 105 -6.59 -1.41 -4.51
CA ILE A 105 -6.70 -2.50 -5.49
C ILE A 105 -5.55 -2.42 -6.51
N LEU A 106 -5.21 -1.22 -6.99
CA LEU A 106 -4.08 -1.00 -7.89
C LEU A 106 -2.75 -1.42 -7.24
N ALA A 107 -2.50 -1.09 -5.97
CA ALA A 107 -1.30 -1.51 -5.26
C ALA A 107 -1.16 -3.04 -5.19
N HIS A 108 -2.27 -3.77 -5.06
CA HIS A 108 -2.25 -5.23 -5.11
C HIS A 108 -1.99 -5.73 -6.53
N PHE A 109 -2.63 -5.15 -7.54
CA PHE A 109 -2.35 -5.49 -8.95
C PHE A 109 -0.88 -5.29 -9.34
N VAL A 110 -0.23 -4.28 -8.79
CA VAL A 110 1.19 -4.00 -9.02
C VAL A 110 2.11 -5.17 -8.66
N VAL A 111 1.71 -6.03 -7.71
CA VAL A 111 2.44 -7.27 -7.40
C VAL A 111 2.40 -8.25 -8.57
N LEU A 112 1.27 -8.36 -9.26
CA LEU A 112 1.20 -9.13 -10.52
C LEU A 112 2.07 -8.47 -11.58
N LEU A 113 2.04 -7.15 -11.68
CA LEU A 113 2.88 -6.41 -12.62
C LEU A 113 4.37 -6.70 -12.42
N LYS A 114 4.81 -6.87 -11.16
CA LYS A 114 6.19 -7.21 -10.81
C LYS A 114 6.66 -8.54 -11.41
N THR A 115 5.74 -9.49 -11.62
CA THR A 115 6.06 -10.76 -12.29
C THR A 115 6.36 -10.61 -13.79
N LEU A 116 6.18 -9.40 -14.36
CA LEU A 116 6.56 -9.07 -15.73
C LEU A 116 7.91 -8.37 -15.84
N ASP A 117 8.62 -8.13 -14.74
CA ASP A 117 9.93 -7.46 -14.74
C ASP A 117 11.04 -8.24 -15.47
N TRP A 118 10.76 -9.45 -15.98
CA TRP A 118 11.62 -10.14 -16.94
C TRP A 118 11.62 -9.46 -18.31
N LEU A 119 10.58 -8.69 -18.63
CA LEU A 119 10.50 -7.84 -19.82
C LEU A 119 11.22 -6.51 -19.55
N TRP A 120 12.19 -6.17 -20.39
CA TRP A 120 13.05 -4.99 -20.20
C TRP A 120 12.28 -3.66 -20.07
N TYR A 121 11.12 -3.53 -20.72
CA TYR A 121 10.32 -2.31 -20.68
C TYR A 121 9.35 -2.25 -19.48
N MET A 122 9.11 -3.39 -18.82
CA MET A 122 8.30 -3.48 -17.60
C MET A 122 9.15 -3.37 -16.33
N ASP A 123 10.47 -3.49 -16.46
CA ASP A 123 11.39 -3.41 -15.34
C ASP A 123 11.23 -2.10 -14.55
N GLY A 124 11.02 -2.21 -13.24
CA GLY A 124 10.88 -1.06 -12.34
C GLY A 124 9.51 -0.38 -12.32
N TRP A 125 8.59 -0.71 -13.23
CA TRP A 125 7.23 -0.14 -13.24
C TRP A 125 6.47 -0.45 -11.97
N ALA A 126 6.57 -1.68 -11.49
CA ALA A 126 5.86 -2.09 -10.29
C ALA A 126 6.29 -1.27 -9.06
N SER A 127 7.61 -1.09 -8.87
CA SER A 127 8.14 -0.28 -7.77
C SER A 127 7.72 1.19 -7.89
N HIS A 128 7.71 1.75 -9.12
CA HIS A 128 7.33 3.14 -9.35
C HIS A 128 5.85 3.40 -9.05
N ILE A 129 4.95 2.53 -9.52
CA ILE A 129 3.51 2.67 -9.27
C ILE A 129 3.21 2.48 -7.78
N LEU A 130 3.78 1.46 -7.13
CA LEU A 130 3.55 1.25 -5.70
C LEU A 130 4.00 2.47 -4.88
N HIS A 131 5.15 3.05 -5.22
CA HIS A 131 5.63 4.27 -4.57
C HIS A 131 4.67 5.45 -4.77
N GLY A 132 4.18 5.66 -5.99
CA GLY A 132 3.20 6.71 -6.29
C GLY A 132 1.89 6.53 -5.53
N VAL A 133 1.39 5.29 -5.45
CA VAL A 133 0.18 4.94 -4.69
C VAL A 133 0.41 5.20 -3.18
N ALA A 134 1.54 4.76 -2.62
CA ALA A 134 1.87 4.97 -1.22
C ALA A 134 1.99 6.46 -0.85
N LEU A 135 2.58 7.28 -1.73
CA LEU A 135 2.67 8.73 -1.53
C LEU A 135 1.29 9.39 -1.54
N TYR A 136 0.36 8.90 -2.37
CA TYR A 136 -0.98 9.48 -2.47
C TYR A 136 -1.88 9.09 -1.29
N LEU A 137 -1.84 7.83 -0.86
CA LEU A 137 -2.66 7.34 0.25
C LEU A 137 -2.16 7.86 1.60
N GLY A 138 -0.86 8.15 1.71
CA GLY A 138 -0.25 8.58 2.95
C GLY A 138 -0.10 7.45 3.98
N PRO A 139 0.34 7.80 5.21
CA PRO A 139 0.70 6.82 6.23
C PRO A 139 -0.50 6.03 6.78
N GLU A 140 -1.72 6.55 6.67
CA GLU A 140 -2.95 5.92 7.18
C GLU A 140 -3.22 4.55 6.55
N PHE A 141 -2.77 4.33 5.31
CA PHE A 141 -2.95 3.06 4.60
C PHE A 141 -1.67 2.24 4.49
N ALA A 142 -0.61 2.62 5.19
CA ALA A 142 0.69 1.93 5.13
C ALA A 142 0.57 0.45 5.49
N ASP A 143 -0.33 0.11 6.41
CA ASP A 143 -0.60 -1.28 6.81
C ASP A 143 -1.16 -2.13 5.67
N PHE A 144 -2.07 -1.58 4.86
CA PHE A 144 -2.62 -2.28 3.69
C PHE A 144 -1.60 -2.42 2.55
N LEU A 145 -0.66 -1.48 2.46
CA LEU A 145 0.42 -1.49 1.45
C LEU A 145 1.66 -2.30 1.88
N ARG A 146 1.67 -2.78 3.13
CA ARG A 146 2.77 -3.57 3.69
C ARG A 146 3.04 -4.83 2.89
N TRP A 147 2.00 -5.63 2.64
CA TRP A 147 2.14 -6.89 1.90
C TRP A 147 2.62 -6.67 0.46
N PRO A 148 2.02 -5.77 -0.36
CA PRO A 148 2.54 -5.48 -1.70
C PRO A 148 4.01 -5.04 -1.71
N ARG A 149 4.45 -4.29 -0.69
CA ARG A 149 5.83 -3.83 -0.56
C ARG A 149 6.80 -4.98 -0.29
N GLU A 150 6.48 -5.80 0.71
CA GLU A 150 7.27 -6.98 1.08
C GLU A 150 7.37 -7.98 -0.08
N GLU A 151 6.27 -8.20 -0.79
CA GLU A 151 6.22 -9.13 -1.92
C GLU A 151 7.06 -8.63 -3.11
N ILE A 152 7.02 -7.34 -3.43
CA ILE A 152 7.88 -6.75 -4.47
C ILE A 152 9.36 -6.85 -4.09
N GLU A 153 9.70 -6.63 -2.82
CA GLU A 153 11.07 -6.78 -2.32
C GLU A 153 11.55 -8.22 -2.43
N ARG A 154 10.70 -9.20 -2.05
CA ARG A 154 11.00 -10.63 -2.23
C ARG A 154 11.27 -10.97 -3.69
N LEU A 155 10.41 -10.53 -4.61
CA LEU A 155 10.58 -10.77 -6.05
C LEU A 155 11.85 -10.11 -6.60
N ASN A 156 12.22 -8.92 -6.09
CA ASN A 156 13.49 -8.26 -6.44
C ASN A 156 14.73 -9.05 -6.00
N GLU A 157 14.71 -9.58 -4.78
CA GLU A 157 15.80 -10.42 -4.28
C GLU A 157 15.96 -11.70 -5.09
N GLU A 158 14.85 -12.38 -5.38
CA GLU A 158 14.85 -13.60 -6.18
C GLU A 158 15.35 -13.32 -7.62
N LYS A 159 14.99 -12.18 -8.23
CA LYS A 159 15.52 -11.74 -9.53
C LYS A 159 17.04 -11.54 -9.47
N ARG A 160 17.56 -10.88 -8.43
CA ARG A 160 19.01 -10.64 -8.23
C ARG A 160 19.79 -11.95 -8.04
N ARG A 161 19.24 -12.91 -7.28
CA ARG A 161 19.86 -14.23 -7.08
C ARG A 161 20.06 -14.97 -8.40
N ARG A 162 19.07 -14.94 -9.29
CA ARG A 162 19.18 -15.56 -10.63
C ARG A 162 20.14 -14.85 -11.56
N ALA A 163 20.23 -13.52 -11.50
CA ALA A 163 21.19 -12.78 -12.31
C ALA A 163 22.66 -13.05 -11.91
N SER A 164 22.89 -13.61 -10.71
CA SER A 164 24.21 -13.90 -10.16
C SER A 164 24.60 -15.39 -10.25
N ALA A 165 23.72 -16.24 -10.78
CA ALA A 165 23.90 -17.68 -10.93
C ALA A 165 24.13 -18.04 -12.41
#